data_AF-A0A0L8IQE8-F1
#
_entry.id   AF-A0A0L8IQE8-F1
#
_cell.length_a   1.000
_cell.length_b   1.000
_cell.length_c   1.000
_cell.angle_alpha   90.00
_cell.angle_beta   90.00
_cell.angle_gamma   90.00
#
_symmetry.space_group_name_H-M   'P 1'
#
loop_
_entity.id
_entity.type
_entity.pdbx_description
1 polymer ?
#
loop_
_entity_poly.entity_id
_entity_poly.type
_entity_poly.pdbx_seq_one_letter_code
_entity_poly.pdbx_strand_id
1 'polypeptide(L)'
;MNAIYTSTNANRTTPAFSAEENIILCITSLHHRRYIEDIIHVIGLPIGSHVRLRYRKPYVAQAYWDILNSGCISKSYKALIAVTGLKEDGTSTIIPLRKGSIVSARCDGDLAIVDIAIQEYIFTAPLKNTFFQSISTIAKNFPNGTNNPGDSPAHYLQPLSMNPKELSANSTVKGWEKVAATFFEIDNAIKSKASESLVPFLYHIKKLNDKETKKLEKRGQLFIKMGSKFDIDIHTIARPTGQAIRNPLGEIIIDLSHTAASFISSRRVRVDSSRDVKTIGLTTTPLFSNADGHLSIRMNIFKNEETDASAVDGSPASKLISASKRTELTLARYDFPLRVGGIRPLLASGLIAGAAALSVYKFSTQGEFKVQDALIPGIVFILTFFGLSLGTIKK
;
A
#
# COMPACT_ATOMS: atom_id res chain seq x y z
N MET A 1 19.59 18.76 -22.80
CA MET A 1 18.34 19.31 -22.20
C MET A 1 18.29 18.84 -20.75
N ASN A 2 18.75 19.68 -19.83
CA ASN A 2 18.79 19.37 -18.39
C ASN A 2 17.39 19.53 -17.83
N ALA A 3 16.75 18.42 -17.48
CA ALA A 3 15.51 18.43 -16.74
C ALA A 3 15.75 19.10 -15.38
N ILE A 4 15.10 20.24 -15.18
CA ILE A 4 15.01 20.93 -13.89
C ILE A 4 14.28 19.96 -12.95
N TYR A 5 15.03 19.24 -12.13
CA TYR A 5 14.49 18.59 -10.94
C TYR A 5 14.08 19.71 -9.98
N THR A 6 12.81 20.09 -10.00
CA THR A 6 12.20 20.87 -8.93
C THR A 6 12.22 20.02 -7.66
N SER A 7 13.32 20.12 -6.91
CA SER A 7 13.46 19.59 -5.55
C SER A 7 12.53 20.37 -4.62
N THR A 8 11.24 20.04 -4.66
CA THR A 8 10.27 20.59 -3.71
C THR A 8 10.49 19.88 -2.37
N ASN A 9 11.25 20.53 -1.48
CA ASN A 9 11.24 20.32 -0.03
C ASN A 9 11.30 18.88 0.50
N ALA A 10 12.28 18.08 0.08
CA ALA A 10 12.48 16.70 0.57
C ALA A 10 12.75 16.57 2.09
N ASN A 11 12.97 17.69 2.80
CA ASN A 11 13.26 17.72 4.24
C ASN A 11 12.11 18.24 5.11
N ARG A 12 10.97 18.65 4.55
CA ARG A 12 9.91 19.25 5.36
C ARG A 12 9.15 18.17 6.13
N THR A 13 9.40 18.11 7.43
CA THR A 13 8.54 17.40 8.38
C THR A 13 7.37 18.30 8.76
N THR A 14 6.15 17.77 8.70
CA THR A 14 4.94 18.47 9.12
C THR A 14 4.32 17.76 10.31
N PRO A 15 3.46 18.43 11.11
CA PRO A 15 2.61 17.72 12.07
C PRO A 15 1.82 16.61 11.37
N ALA A 16 1.74 15.42 11.97
CA ALA A 16 1.07 14.28 11.35
C ALA A 16 -0.45 14.47 11.21
N PHE A 17 -1.06 15.15 12.18
CA PHE A 17 -2.50 15.39 12.21
C PHE A 17 -2.81 16.88 12.43
N SER A 18 -3.88 17.36 11.81
CA SER A 18 -4.41 18.70 12.12
C SER A 18 -5.16 18.67 13.47
N ALA A 19 -5.48 19.83 14.04
CA ALA A 19 -6.16 19.89 15.34
C ALA A 19 -7.61 19.37 15.32
N GLU A 20 -8.26 19.37 14.14
CA GLU A 20 -9.68 19.04 13.96
C GLU A 20 -9.90 17.61 13.41
N GLU A 21 -8.82 16.91 13.07
CA GLU A 21 -8.93 15.53 12.55
C GLU A 21 -9.39 14.58 13.66
N ASN A 22 -10.41 13.77 13.38
CA ASN A 22 -10.80 12.65 14.24
C ASN A 22 -9.92 11.45 13.90
N ILE A 23 -9.25 10.87 14.89
CA ILE A 23 -8.24 9.83 14.66
C ILE A 23 -8.72 8.49 15.21
N ILE A 24 -8.62 7.45 14.39
CA ILE A 24 -8.74 6.06 14.79
C ILE A 24 -7.34 5.45 14.86
N LEU A 25 -6.98 4.94 16.02
CA LEU A 25 -5.76 4.18 16.23
C LEU A 25 -6.00 2.73 15.77
N CYS A 26 -5.11 2.27 14.89
CA CYS A 26 -5.10 0.95 14.28
C CYS A 26 -3.79 0.25 14.63
N ILE A 27 -3.80 -0.63 15.63
CA ILE A 27 -2.61 -1.32 16.13
C ILE A 27 -2.56 -2.72 15.53
N THR A 28 -1.41 -3.07 14.94
CA THR A 28 -1.11 -4.43 14.49
C THR A 28 0.02 -5.05 15.33
N SER A 29 0.25 -6.35 15.21
CA SER A 29 1.26 -7.08 16.00
C SER A 29 2.10 -8.01 15.12
N LEU A 30 3.23 -8.46 15.65
CA LEU A 30 4.15 -9.37 14.97
C LEU A 30 3.88 -10.86 15.27
N HIS A 31 2.78 -11.18 15.97
CA HIS A 31 2.53 -12.54 16.45
C HIS A 31 1.97 -13.51 15.39
N HIS A 32 1.38 -12.99 14.31
CA HIS A 32 0.72 -13.81 13.31
C HIS A 32 1.18 -13.41 11.90
N ARG A 33 1.43 -14.40 11.03
CA ARG A 33 1.93 -14.20 9.66
C ARG A 33 1.14 -13.15 8.88
N ARG A 34 -0.20 -13.21 8.95
CA ARG A 34 -1.08 -12.25 8.27
C ARG A 34 -0.85 -10.79 8.72
N TYR A 35 -0.56 -10.57 10.00
CA TYR A 35 -0.31 -9.22 10.51
C TYR A 35 1.06 -8.69 10.08
N ILE A 36 2.06 -9.58 10.02
CA ILE A 36 3.38 -9.27 9.46
C ILE A 36 3.23 -8.84 8.00
N GLU A 37 2.46 -9.59 7.21
CA GLU A 37 2.14 -9.24 5.82
C GLU A 37 1.49 -7.86 5.71
N ASP A 38 0.43 -7.59 6.50
CA ASP A 38 -0.25 -6.29 6.52
C ASP A 38 0.74 -5.16 6.88
N ILE A 39 1.66 -5.36 7.82
CA ILE A 39 2.69 -4.37 8.21
C ILE A 39 3.67 -4.11 7.06
N ILE A 40 4.18 -5.16 6.43
CA ILE A 40 5.10 -5.05 5.29
C ILE A 40 4.45 -4.22 4.18
N HIS A 41 3.15 -4.44 3.92
CA HIS A 41 2.41 -3.64 2.94
C HIS A 41 2.20 -2.19 3.37
N VAL A 42 1.83 -1.96 4.64
CA VAL A 42 1.68 -0.60 5.21
C VAL A 42 2.99 0.20 5.06
N ILE A 43 4.13 -0.45 5.30
CA ILE A 43 5.44 0.18 5.16
C ILE A 43 5.80 0.37 3.69
N GLY A 44 5.66 -0.67 2.86
CA GLY A 44 6.29 -0.73 1.55
C GLY A 44 5.46 -0.24 0.36
N LEU A 45 4.13 -0.22 0.45
CA LEU A 45 3.28 0.21 -0.66
C LEU A 45 3.33 1.73 -0.89
N PRO A 46 3.06 2.21 -2.12
CA PRO A 46 3.07 3.64 -2.41
C PRO A 46 1.85 4.35 -1.80
N ILE A 47 1.99 5.65 -1.56
CA ILE A 47 0.90 6.53 -1.12
C ILE A 47 -0.31 6.36 -2.03
N GLY A 48 -1.50 6.30 -1.43
CA GLY A 48 -2.79 6.06 -2.08
C GLY A 48 -3.18 4.60 -2.15
N SER A 49 -2.28 3.64 -1.89
CA SER A 49 -2.63 2.21 -1.86
C SER A 49 -3.62 1.88 -0.75
N HIS A 50 -4.45 0.86 -0.96
CA HIS A 50 -5.46 0.47 0.02
C HIS A 50 -4.98 -0.72 0.83
N VAL A 51 -4.92 -0.60 2.14
CA VAL A 51 -4.62 -1.72 3.05
C VAL A 51 -5.86 -2.05 3.85
N ARG A 52 -6.10 -3.35 4.08
CA ARG A 52 -7.26 -3.84 4.82
C ARG A 52 -6.83 -4.43 6.15
N LEU A 53 -7.11 -3.71 7.24
CA LEU A 53 -6.86 -4.19 8.59
C LEU A 53 -8.11 -4.85 9.16
N ARG A 54 -7.92 -5.92 9.94
CA ARG A 54 -9.02 -6.79 10.42
C ARG A 54 -8.85 -7.08 11.90
N TYR A 55 -9.91 -6.86 12.66
CA TYR A 55 -9.90 -6.95 14.12
C TYR A 55 -11.07 -7.81 14.58
N ARG A 56 -10.83 -8.74 15.51
CA ARG A 56 -11.91 -9.46 16.17
C ARG A 56 -12.58 -8.55 17.19
N LYS A 57 -13.89 -8.70 17.36
CA LYS A 57 -14.72 -7.91 18.29
C LYS A 57 -14.08 -7.65 19.67
N PRO A 58 -13.46 -8.63 20.36
CA PRO A 58 -12.84 -8.39 21.68
C PRO A 58 -11.68 -7.38 21.67
N TYR A 59 -11.08 -7.12 20.51
CA TYR A 59 -9.96 -6.19 20.34
C TYR A 59 -10.39 -4.82 19.81
N VAL A 60 -11.69 -4.57 19.69
CA VAL A 60 -12.24 -3.29 19.21
C VAL A 60 -12.92 -2.60 20.38
N ALA A 61 -12.66 -1.32 20.57
CA ALA A 61 -13.37 -0.54 21.57
C ALA A 61 -14.88 -0.54 21.28
N GLN A 62 -15.71 -0.85 22.28
CA GLN A 62 -17.16 -1.00 22.12
C GLN A 62 -17.81 0.22 21.44
N ALA A 63 -17.43 1.43 21.83
CA ALA A 63 -17.94 2.66 21.22
C ALA A 63 -17.67 2.73 19.70
N TYR A 64 -16.52 2.22 19.24
CA TYR A 64 -16.23 2.15 17.81
C TYR A 64 -16.99 1.02 17.14
N TRP A 65 -17.12 -0.14 17.79
CA TRP A 65 -17.92 -1.25 17.30
C TRP A 65 -19.37 -0.82 17.01
N ASP A 66 -19.97 -0.04 17.90
CA ASP A 66 -21.33 0.48 17.74
C ASP A 66 -21.43 1.48 16.57
N ILE A 67 -20.40 2.32 16.37
CA ILE A 67 -20.30 3.20 15.20
C ILE A 67 -20.21 2.39 13.90
N LEU A 68 -19.43 1.31 13.90
CA LEU A 68 -19.31 0.44 12.73
C LEU A 68 -20.63 -0.27 12.40
N ASN A 69 -21.35 -0.79 13.41
CA ASN A 69 -22.62 -1.48 13.21
C ASN A 69 -23.76 -0.56 12.78
N SER A 70 -23.75 0.70 13.24
CA SER A 70 -24.73 1.70 12.81
C SER A 70 -24.52 2.19 11.36
N GLY A 71 -23.42 1.79 10.71
CA GLY A 71 -23.09 2.22 9.35
C GLY A 71 -22.68 3.71 9.26
N CYS A 72 -22.60 4.41 10.39
CA CYS A 72 -22.26 5.82 10.48
C CYS A 72 -20.74 6.02 10.47
N ILE A 73 -20.08 5.63 9.38
CA ILE A 73 -18.65 5.87 9.21
C ILE A 73 -18.46 7.13 8.41
N SER A 74 -18.11 8.21 9.11
CA SER A 74 -17.75 9.45 8.43
C SER A 74 -16.40 9.30 7.74
N LYS A 75 -16.33 9.69 6.47
CA LYS A 75 -15.06 9.86 5.72
C LYS A 75 -14.10 10.88 6.38
N SER A 76 -14.54 11.57 7.43
CA SER A 76 -13.73 12.51 8.21
C SER A 76 -12.70 11.84 9.12
N TYR A 77 -12.80 10.53 9.38
CA TYR A 77 -11.83 9.84 10.23
C TYR A 77 -10.51 9.57 9.50
N LYS A 78 -9.40 9.84 10.20
CA LYS A 78 -8.04 9.47 9.81
C LYS A 78 -7.57 8.27 10.61
N ALA A 79 -6.77 7.42 9.97
CA ALA A 79 -6.14 6.28 10.62
C ALA A 79 -4.72 6.65 11.06
N LEU A 80 -4.38 6.33 12.31
CA LEU A 80 -3.01 6.19 12.79
C LEU A 80 -2.69 4.70 12.83
N ILE A 81 -1.87 4.23 11.90
CA ILE A 81 -1.43 2.83 11.86
C ILE A 81 -0.14 2.71 12.68
N ALA A 82 -0.16 1.82 13.65
CA ALA A 82 0.95 1.56 14.56
C ALA A 82 1.15 0.05 14.73
N VAL A 83 2.34 -0.36 15.15
CA VAL A 83 2.65 -1.77 15.43
C VAL A 83 3.20 -1.93 16.83
N THR A 84 2.78 -2.99 17.52
CA THR A 84 3.36 -3.42 18.79
C THR A 84 4.37 -4.55 18.59
N GLY A 85 5.46 -4.49 19.34
CA GLY A 85 6.54 -5.46 19.32
C GLY A 85 7.36 -5.43 20.60
N LEU A 86 8.51 -6.10 20.57
CA LEU A 86 9.45 -6.19 21.68
C LEU A 86 10.80 -5.64 21.24
N LYS A 87 11.38 -4.79 22.08
CA LYS A 87 12.77 -4.36 21.92
C LYS A 87 13.73 -5.50 22.28
N GLU A 88 15.01 -5.31 21.96
CA GLU A 88 16.08 -6.27 22.27
C GLU A 88 16.21 -6.58 23.77
N ASP A 89 15.88 -5.61 24.63
CA ASP A 89 15.82 -5.75 26.08
C ASP A 89 14.57 -6.51 26.57
N GLY A 90 13.65 -6.88 25.68
CA GLY A 90 12.39 -7.54 25.98
C GLY A 90 11.26 -6.59 26.38
N THR A 91 11.51 -5.27 26.40
CA THR A 91 10.46 -4.29 26.72
C THR A 91 9.46 -4.19 25.57
N SER A 92 8.17 -4.24 25.90
CA SER A 92 7.14 -4.01 24.89
C SER A 92 7.03 -2.54 24.56
N THR A 93 6.87 -2.25 23.28
CA THR A 93 6.68 -0.90 22.79
C THR A 93 5.72 -0.88 21.61
N ILE A 94 5.30 0.34 21.24
CA ILE A 94 4.45 0.59 20.09
C ILE A 94 5.09 1.71 19.29
N ILE A 95 5.19 1.52 17.98
CA ILE A 95 5.74 2.52 17.06
C ILE A 95 4.66 2.94 16.04
N PRO A 96 4.59 4.23 15.69
CA PRO A 96 3.76 4.67 14.58
C PRO A 96 4.43 4.27 13.26
N LEU A 97 3.63 3.95 12.25
CA LEU A 97 4.10 3.58 10.91
C LEU A 97 3.59 4.58 9.86
N ARG A 98 2.27 4.82 9.84
CA ARG A 98 1.59 5.52 8.75
C ARG A 98 0.38 6.32 9.18
N LYS A 99 0.13 7.41 8.45
CA LYS A 99 -1.17 8.06 8.34
C LYS A 99 -1.99 7.35 7.27
N GLY A 100 -3.31 7.33 7.42
CA GLY A 100 -4.21 6.95 6.34
C GLY A 100 -5.56 7.65 6.41
N SER A 101 -6.32 7.58 5.32
CA SER A 101 -7.73 7.96 5.29
C SER A 101 -8.60 6.71 5.28
N ILE A 102 -9.64 6.68 6.13
CA ILE A 102 -10.58 5.55 6.13
C ILE A 102 -11.45 5.64 4.88
N VAL A 103 -11.33 4.64 4.00
CA VAL A 103 -12.10 4.53 2.75
C VAL A 103 -13.43 3.88 3.03
N SER A 104 -13.42 2.79 3.78
CA SER A 104 -14.61 2.13 4.30
C SER A 104 -14.27 1.41 5.59
N ALA A 105 -15.26 1.21 6.45
CA ALA A 105 -15.17 0.27 7.54
C ALA A 105 -16.50 -0.46 7.66
N ARG A 106 -16.50 -1.66 8.24
CA ARG A 106 -17.72 -2.45 8.43
C ARG A 106 -17.49 -3.55 9.45
N CYS A 107 -18.58 -4.11 9.96
CA CYS A 107 -18.58 -5.34 10.71
C CYS A 107 -19.10 -6.48 9.83
N ASP A 108 -18.29 -7.52 9.65
CA ASP A 108 -18.67 -8.77 8.99
C ASP A 108 -18.68 -9.87 10.08
N GLY A 109 -19.83 -10.08 10.73
CA GLY A 109 -19.95 -10.95 11.92
C GLY A 109 -19.17 -10.38 13.12
N ASP A 110 -18.27 -11.17 13.70
CA ASP A 110 -17.40 -10.76 14.82
C ASP A 110 -16.08 -10.12 14.36
N LEU A 111 -15.99 -9.70 13.09
CA LEU A 111 -14.81 -9.05 12.52
C LEU A 111 -15.12 -7.61 12.11
N ALA A 112 -14.39 -6.66 12.69
CA ALA A 112 -14.29 -5.30 12.16
C ALA A 112 -13.25 -5.28 11.03
N ILE A 113 -13.65 -4.78 9.87
CA ILE A 113 -12.80 -4.61 8.70
C ILE A 113 -12.68 -3.12 8.41
N VAL A 114 -11.44 -2.62 8.34
CA VAL A 114 -11.15 -1.22 8.06
C VAL A 114 -10.26 -1.15 6.81
N ASP A 115 -10.79 -0.55 5.75
CA ASP A 115 -10.08 -0.29 4.49
C ASP A 115 -9.50 1.13 4.54
N ILE A 116 -8.18 1.22 4.44
CA ILE A 116 -7.42 2.46 4.66
C ILE A 116 -6.62 2.78 3.42
N ALA A 117 -6.79 3.99 2.87
CA ALA A 117 -5.87 4.53 1.88
C ALA A 117 -4.63 5.08 2.60
N ILE A 118 -3.47 4.46 2.40
CA ILE A 118 -2.23 4.85 3.08
C ILE A 118 -1.71 6.18 2.56
N GLN A 119 -1.18 7.00 3.48
CA GLN A 119 -0.65 8.33 3.21
C GLN A 119 0.79 8.43 3.72
N GLU A 120 1.10 9.46 4.49
CA GLU A 120 2.47 9.79 4.92
C GLU A 120 3.03 8.79 5.93
N TYR A 121 4.36 8.66 5.98
CA TYR A 121 5.04 7.99 7.08
C TYR A 121 4.94 8.84 8.33
N ILE A 122 4.67 8.20 9.47
CA ILE A 122 4.62 8.88 10.76
C ILE A 122 5.75 8.37 11.64
N PHE A 123 6.45 9.28 12.32
CA PHE A 123 7.45 8.95 13.31
C PHE A 123 7.43 9.97 14.45
N THR A 124 8.02 9.58 15.58
CA THR A 124 8.25 10.47 16.72
C THR A 124 9.44 11.38 16.49
N ALA A 125 9.38 12.60 17.02
CA ALA A 125 10.55 13.45 17.04
C ALA A 125 11.65 12.85 17.96
N PRO A 126 12.95 12.93 17.59
CA PRO A 126 14.04 12.24 18.31
C PRO A 126 14.21 12.61 19.78
N LEU A 127 13.64 13.71 20.24
CA LEU A 127 13.86 14.30 21.56
C LEU A 127 12.75 13.96 22.59
N LYS A 128 11.71 13.19 22.21
CA LYS A 128 10.62 12.83 23.11
C LYS A 128 10.44 11.32 23.20
N ASN A 129 11.04 10.74 24.25
CA ASN A 129 10.56 9.52 24.87
C ASN A 129 9.21 9.86 25.54
N THR A 130 8.09 9.16 25.33
CA THR A 130 7.84 7.95 24.55
C THR A 130 6.44 8.08 23.94
N PHE A 131 6.30 7.89 22.62
CA PHE A 131 4.98 7.84 21.98
C PHE A 131 4.05 6.83 22.67
N PHE A 132 4.63 5.75 23.20
CA PHE A 132 3.94 4.80 24.05
C PHE A 132 3.29 5.42 25.30
N GLN A 133 4.00 6.24 26.07
CA GLN A 133 3.40 6.96 27.22
C GLN A 133 2.35 7.96 26.74
N SER A 134 2.67 8.77 25.72
CA SER A 134 1.75 9.78 25.18
C SER A 134 0.43 9.14 24.73
N ILE A 135 0.50 8.06 23.95
CA ILE A 135 -0.69 7.37 23.45
C ILE A 135 -1.43 6.63 24.57
N SER A 136 -0.74 6.11 25.59
CA SER A 136 -1.39 5.43 26.73
C SER A 136 -2.28 6.35 27.57
N THR A 137 -2.06 7.67 27.51
CA THR A 137 -2.93 8.67 28.17
C THR A 137 -4.16 9.03 27.34
N ILE A 138 -4.10 8.84 26.02
CA ILE A 138 -5.13 9.26 25.06
C ILE A 138 -6.03 8.08 24.66
N ALA A 139 -5.46 6.87 24.62
CA ALA A 139 -6.12 5.62 24.26
C ALA A 139 -6.56 4.84 25.50
N LYS A 140 -7.76 4.24 25.46
CA LYS A 140 -8.31 3.44 26.56
C LYS A 140 -7.94 1.96 26.39
N ASN A 141 -7.61 1.27 27.49
CA ASN A 141 -7.29 -0.16 27.53
C ASN A 141 -6.28 -0.57 26.43
N PHE A 142 -5.13 0.09 26.45
CA PHE A 142 -4.09 -0.02 25.42
C PHE A 142 -3.24 -1.29 25.62
N PRO A 143 -2.81 -2.00 24.55
CA PRO A 143 -1.95 -3.18 24.69
C PRO A 143 -0.66 -2.86 25.43
N ASN A 144 -0.30 -3.71 26.40
CA ASN A 144 0.90 -3.57 27.23
C ASN A 144 0.97 -2.31 28.11
N GLY A 145 -0.16 -1.60 28.29
CA GLY A 145 -0.24 -0.46 29.20
C GLY A 145 0.00 -0.87 30.66
N THR A 146 0.69 -0.01 31.41
CA THR A 146 0.94 -0.18 32.86
C THR A 146 -0.34 -0.12 33.71
N ASN A 147 -1.45 0.33 33.11
CA ASN A 147 -2.69 0.61 33.79
C ASN A 147 -3.68 -0.53 33.50
N ASN A 148 -3.77 -1.46 34.45
CA ASN A 148 -4.75 -2.56 34.57
C ASN A 148 -4.31 -3.93 34.03
N PRO A 149 -3.56 -4.72 34.82
CA PRO A 149 -3.31 -6.14 34.58
C PRO A 149 -4.54 -7.04 34.90
N GLY A 150 -5.76 -6.50 34.95
CA GLY A 150 -6.91 -7.10 35.64
C GLY A 150 -7.97 -7.77 34.76
N ASP A 151 -8.84 -7.02 34.07
CA ASP A 151 -10.16 -7.57 33.70
C ASP A 151 -10.71 -7.21 32.31
N SER A 152 -9.96 -6.52 31.44
CA SER A 152 -10.47 -6.14 30.12
C SER A 152 -9.47 -6.37 28.99
N PRO A 153 -9.91 -6.97 27.85
CA PRO A 153 -9.02 -7.19 26.71
C PRO A 153 -8.51 -5.87 26.16
N ALA A 154 -7.24 -5.85 25.75
CA ALA A 154 -6.65 -4.67 25.14
C ALA A 154 -7.30 -4.35 23.78
N HIS A 155 -7.57 -3.07 23.53
CA HIS A 155 -8.15 -2.58 22.29
C HIS A 155 -7.07 -2.21 21.27
N TYR A 156 -7.06 -2.93 20.15
CA TYR A 156 -6.18 -2.70 19.00
C TYR A 156 -6.83 -1.76 17.97
N LEU A 157 -8.14 -1.54 18.03
CA LEU A 157 -8.88 -0.60 17.19
C LEU A 157 -9.73 0.32 18.07
N GLN A 158 -9.41 1.62 18.09
CA GLN A 158 -10.11 2.58 18.94
C GLN A 158 -9.98 4.03 18.47
N PRO A 159 -11.00 4.89 18.68
CA PRO A 159 -10.87 6.32 18.51
C PRO A 159 -9.96 6.91 19.58
N LEU A 160 -9.17 7.90 19.20
CA LEU A 160 -8.39 8.70 20.14
C LEU A 160 -9.26 9.83 20.69
N SER A 161 -9.13 10.10 21.99
CA SER A 161 -9.83 11.20 22.65
C SER A 161 -9.28 12.58 22.26
N MET A 162 -8.02 12.65 21.83
CA MET A 162 -7.36 13.87 21.38
C MET A 162 -6.23 13.57 20.39
N ASN A 163 -5.73 14.62 19.72
CA ASN A 163 -4.71 14.45 18.69
C ASN A 163 -3.29 14.34 19.28
N PRO A 164 -2.50 13.33 18.89
CA PRO A 164 -1.15 13.14 19.39
C PRO A 164 -0.21 14.21 18.81
N LYS A 165 0.17 15.19 19.64
CA LYS A 165 0.97 16.35 19.23
C LYS A 165 2.43 16.04 18.89
N GLU A 166 2.92 14.86 19.26
CA GLU A 166 4.33 14.47 19.15
C GLU A 166 4.69 13.83 17.81
N LEU A 167 3.69 13.60 16.94
CA LEU A 167 3.86 12.88 15.70
C LEU A 167 4.20 13.81 14.53
N SER A 168 5.27 13.47 13.82
CA SER A 168 5.68 14.12 12.58
C SER A 168 5.37 13.23 11.39
N ALA A 169 5.01 13.84 10.27
CA ALA A 169 4.76 13.17 9.00
C ALA A 169 5.81 13.53 7.95
N ASN A 170 6.11 12.56 7.07
CA ASN A 170 6.95 12.74 5.89
C ASN A 170 6.54 11.72 4.80
N SER A 171 6.33 12.16 3.56
CA SER A 171 5.92 11.29 2.44
C SER A 171 7.08 10.72 1.61
N THR A 172 8.32 11.09 1.92
CA THR A 172 9.52 10.75 1.15
C THR A 172 10.21 9.48 1.64
N VAL A 173 11.21 9.03 0.87
CA VAL A 173 12.11 7.92 1.23
C VAL A 173 12.78 8.15 2.60
N LYS A 174 13.07 9.39 3.00
CA LYS A 174 13.62 9.66 4.34
C LYS A 174 12.64 9.34 5.47
N GLY A 175 11.34 9.60 5.25
CA GLY A 175 10.29 9.21 6.19
C GLY A 175 10.19 7.70 6.31
N TRP A 176 10.27 7.00 5.18
CA TRP A 176 10.32 5.54 5.12
C TRP A 176 11.50 4.98 5.90
N GLU A 177 12.72 5.48 5.66
CA GLU A 177 13.93 4.97 6.32
C GLU A 177 13.85 5.09 7.84
N LYS A 178 13.25 6.17 8.36
CA LYS A 178 13.01 6.34 9.80
C LYS A 178 12.06 5.29 10.35
N VAL A 179 10.95 5.04 9.65
CA VAL A 179 9.97 4.00 10.03
C VAL A 179 10.57 2.60 9.93
N ALA A 180 11.40 2.34 8.92
CA ALA A 180 12.10 1.06 8.77
C ALA A 180 13.10 0.84 9.91
N ALA A 181 13.87 1.86 10.28
CA ALA A 181 14.80 1.78 11.40
C ALA A 181 14.08 1.46 12.72
N THR A 182 13.01 2.18 13.05
CA THR A 182 12.23 1.93 14.28
C THR A 182 11.52 0.57 14.25
N PHE A 183 11.08 0.10 13.07
CA PHE A 183 10.50 -1.23 12.92
C PHE A 183 11.50 -2.34 13.26
N PHE A 184 12.73 -2.26 12.75
CA PHE A 184 13.74 -3.29 13.04
C PHE A 184 14.14 -3.35 14.52
N GLU A 185 14.01 -2.26 15.28
CA GLU A 185 14.25 -2.23 16.73
C GLU A 185 13.24 -3.08 17.53
N ILE A 186 12.03 -3.29 17.01
CA ILE A 186 10.93 -3.94 17.74
C ILE A 186 10.52 -5.31 17.17
N ASP A 187 11.06 -5.67 16.01
CA ASP A 187 10.94 -7.01 15.41
C ASP A 187 12.03 -7.93 15.97
N ASN A 188 12.00 -8.14 17.28
CA ASN A 188 12.85 -9.09 17.99
C ASN A 188 12.01 -10.20 18.62
N ALA A 189 12.34 -11.46 18.33
CA ALA A 189 11.75 -12.61 19.00
C ALA A 189 12.33 -12.75 20.42
N ILE A 190 11.50 -13.17 21.38
CA ILE A 190 11.92 -13.43 22.77
C ILE A 190 13.11 -14.39 22.77
N LYS A 191 14.14 -14.05 23.54
CA LYS A 191 15.45 -14.74 23.71
C LYS A 191 15.39 -16.26 23.97
N SER A 192 14.21 -16.85 24.21
CA SER A 192 14.03 -18.29 24.45
C SER A 192 13.94 -19.15 23.18
N LYS A 193 13.84 -18.55 21.99
CA LYS A 193 14.15 -19.20 20.71
C LYS A 193 15.19 -18.35 19.99
N ALA A 194 16.43 -18.79 20.04
CA ALA A 194 17.53 -18.10 19.38
C ALA A 194 17.21 -17.82 17.90
N SER A 195 17.36 -16.55 17.51
CA SER A 195 17.81 -16.10 16.19
C SER A 195 16.94 -16.30 14.93
N GLU A 196 15.63 -16.05 14.96
CA GLU A 196 14.93 -15.73 13.71
C GLU A 196 14.15 -14.40 13.85
N SER A 197 14.81 -13.30 13.48
CA SER A 197 14.11 -12.09 13.04
C SER A 197 13.08 -12.47 11.98
N LEU A 198 11.83 -12.01 12.12
CA LEU A 198 10.77 -12.36 11.18
C LEU A 198 10.99 -11.71 9.81
N VAL A 199 11.58 -10.52 9.78
CA VAL A 199 11.74 -9.71 8.56
C VAL A 199 13.21 -9.30 8.34
N PRO A 200 13.92 -9.89 7.36
CA PRO A 200 15.34 -9.60 7.11
C PRO A 200 15.60 -8.30 6.33
N PHE A 201 14.61 -7.80 5.59
CA PHE A 201 14.68 -6.54 4.86
C PHE A 201 13.28 -5.97 4.64
N LEU A 202 13.19 -4.68 4.30
CA LEU A 202 11.95 -4.01 3.93
C LEU A 202 12.11 -3.39 2.53
N TYR A 203 10.99 -3.12 1.88
CA TYR A 203 10.95 -2.41 0.61
C TYR A 203 10.10 -1.14 0.72
N HIS A 204 10.26 -0.23 -0.25
CA HIS A 204 9.42 0.93 -0.46
C HIS A 204 9.24 1.20 -1.95
N ILE A 205 8.00 1.26 -2.38
CA ILE A 205 7.62 1.73 -3.70
C ILE A 205 7.39 3.22 -3.60
N LYS A 206 8.17 3.98 -4.38
CA LYS A 206 8.10 5.43 -4.39
C LYS A 206 6.70 5.92 -4.77
N LYS A 207 6.35 7.10 -4.27
CA LYS A 207 5.11 7.80 -4.65
C LYS A 207 5.02 7.84 -6.18
N LEU A 208 3.89 7.34 -6.70
CA LEU A 208 3.58 7.46 -8.12
C LEU A 208 3.32 8.93 -8.48
N ASN A 209 3.17 9.23 -9.77
CA ASN A 209 2.74 10.57 -10.17
C ASN A 209 1.39 10.94 -9.53
N ASP A 210 1.07 12.23 -9.47
CA ASP A 210 -0.09 12.71 -8.71
C ASP A 210 -1.43 12.20 -9.28
N LYS A 211 -1.51 11.97 -10.59
CA LYS A 211 -2.72 11.49 -11.23
C LYS A 211 -2.99 10.02 -10.89
N GLU A 212 -1.97 9.19 -10.88
CA GLU A 212 -2.09 7.78 -10.54
C GLU A 212 -2.32 7.64 -9.03
N THR A 213 -1.61 8.43 -8.21
CA THR A 213 -1.82 8.51 -6.75
C THR A 213 -3.27 8.85 -6.41
N LYS A 214 -3.85 9.91 -7.00
CA LYS A 214 -5.24 10.30 -6.74
C LYS A 214 -6.25 9.22 -7.13
N LYS A 215 -5.99 8.51 -8.23
CA LYS A 215 -6.86 7.40 -8.66
C LYS A 215 -6.74 6.20 -7.74
N LEU A 216 -5.52 5.89 -7.31
CA LEU A 216 -5.23 4.81 -6.38
C LEU A 216 -5.92 5.10 -5.04
N GLU A 217 -5.78 6.31 -4.51
CA GLU A 217 -6.43 6.74 -3.26
C GLU A 217 -7.96 6.66 -3.36
N LYS A 218 -8.55 7.09 -4.48
CA LYS A 218 -10.02 7.10 -4.66
C LYS A 218 -10.62 5.72 -4.94
N ARG A 219 -9.92 4.86 -5.68
CA ARG A 219 -10.49 3.61 -6.24
C ARG A 219 -9.81 2.34 -5.76
N GLY A 220 -8.63 2.41 -5.17
CA GLY A 220 -7.80 1.24 -4.84
C GLY A 220 -7.23 0.52 -6.06
N GLN A 221 -7.26 1.15 -7.24
CA GLN A 221 -6.84 0.54 -8.51
C GLN A 221 -5.76 1.37 -9.19
N LEU A 222 -4.79 0.70 -9.80
CA LEU A 222 -3.75 1.32 -10.61
C LEU A 222 -4.26 1.50 -12.05
N PHE A 223 -4.19 2.72 -12.57
CA PHE A 223 -4.62 3.04 -13.93
C PHE A 223 -3.45 3.45 -14.79
N ILE A 224 -3.07 2.61 -15.74
CA ILE A 224 -1.99 2.91 -16.68
C ILE A 224 -2.61 3.29 -18.04
N LYS A 225 -2.09 4.35 -18.65
CA LYS A 225 -2.54 4.78 -19.98
C LYS A 225 -2.06 3.76 -21.02
N MET A 226 -2.87 3.51 -22.05
CA MET A 226 -2.46 2.71 -23.21
C MET A 226 -1.29 3.34 -23.96
N GLY A 227 -0.44 2.50 -24.55
CA GLY A 227 0.70 2.93 -25.36
C GLY A 227 1.73 3.75 -24.57
N SER A 228 1.74 3.62 -23.24
CA SER A 228 2.64 4.36 -22.36
C SER A 228 3.61 3.45 -21.63
N LYS A 229 4.77 4.02 -21.30
CA LYS A 229 5.71 3.45 -20.36
C LYS A 229 5.36 3.93 -18.95
N PHE A 230 5.49 3.04 -17.99
CA PHE A 230 5.22 3.29 -16.58
C PHE A 230 6.33 2.68 -15.75
N ASP A 231 7.00 3.50 -14.96
CA ASP A 231 8.16 3.10 -14.18
C ASP A 231 7.83 3.08 -12.68
N ILE A 232 8.34 2.06 -11.99
CA ILE A 232 8.17 1.84 -10.56
C ILE A 232 9.55 1.81 -9.92
N ASP A 233 9.85 2.80 -9.07
CA ASP A 233 11.08 2.80 -8.27
C ASP A 233 10.85 2.01 -6.97
N ILE A 234 11.63 0.95 -6.77
CA ILE A 234 11.63 0.13 -5.56
C ILE A 234 12.94 0.37 -4.81
N HIS A 235 12.82 0.93 -3.61
CA HIS A 235 13.88 1.03 -2.63
C HIS A 235 13.85 -0.20 -1.73
N THR A 236 15.01 -0.70 -1.32
CA THR A 236 15.13 -1.78 -0.33
C THR A 236 16.10 -1.37 0.76
N ILE A 237 15.84 -1.83 1.98
CA ILE A 237 16.72 -1.63 3.13
C ILE A 237 16.79 -2.94 3.91
N ALA A 238 18.00 -3.46 4.08
CA ALA A 238 18.25 -4.60 4.92
C ALA A 238 18.17 -4.20 6.40
N ARG A 239 17.83 -5.16 7.25
CA ARG A 239 17.99 -5.03 8.70
C ARG A 239 19.45 -4.63 9.01
N PRO A 240 19.70 -3.65 9.90
CA PRO A 240 21.05 -3.31 10.32
C PRO A 240 21.76 -4.52 10.93
N THR A 241 22.87 -4.94 10.32
CA THR A 241 23.73 -6.01 10.84
C THR A 241 25.17 -5.51 10.92
N GLY A 242 25.91 -5.92 11.95
CA GLY A 242 27.34 -5.61 12.06
C GLY A 242 28.21 -6.36 11.02
N GLN A 243 27.64 -7.34 10.33
CA GLN A 243 28.32 -8.13 9.30
C GLN A 243 27.86 -7.71 7.90
N ALA A 244 28.78 -7.80 6.93
CA ALA A 244 28.47 -7.59 5.52
C ALA A 244 27.51 -8.67 4.99
N ILE A 245 26.60 -8.29 4.11
CA ILE A 245 25.68 -9.21 3.43
C ILE A 245 26.49 -10.03 2.42
N ARG A 246 26.60 -11.34 2.64
CA ARG A 246 27.37 -12.25 1.77
C ARG A 246 26.50 -13.04 0.81
N ASN A 247 25.26 -13.30 1.19
CA ASN A 247 24.26 -13.96 0.37
C ASN A 247 23.05 -13.04 0.25
N PRO A 248 22.35 -13.02 -0.90
CA PRO A 248 21.07 -12.35 -1.03
C PRO A 248 20.11 -12.73 0.09
N LEU A 249 19.47 -11.73 0.71
CA LEU A 249 18.49 -11.93 1.78
C LEU A 249 17.13 -12.39 1.24
N GLY A 250 16.84 -12.01 -0.01
CA GLY A 250 15.58 -12.31 -0.68
C GLY A 250 15.40 -11.51 -1.97
N GLU A 251 14.18 -11.53 -2.48
CA GLU A 251 13.79 -10.83 -3.71
C GLU A 251 12.40 -10.20 -3.56
N ILE A 252 12.21 -9.01 -4.15
CA ILE A 252 10.89 -8.47 -4.48
C ILE A 252 10.56 -8.90 -5.91
N ILE A 253 9.44 -9.60 -6.09
CA ILE A 253 8.96 -10.05 -7.40
C ILE A 253 7.68 -9.30 -7.73
N ILE A 254 7.65 -8.68 -8.91
CA ILE A 254 6.44 -8.13 -9.49
C ILE A 254 5.91 -9.09 -10.55
N ASP A 255 4.62 -9.42 -10.51
CA ASP A 255 3.96 -10.21 -11.56
C ASP A 255 2.78 -9.44 -12.15
N LEU A 256 2.45 -9.75 -13.40
CA LEU A 256 1.32 -9.17 -14.12
C LEU A 256 0.42 -10.30 -14.60
N SER A 257 -0.88 -10.15 -14.37
CA SER A 257 -1.91 -11.01 -14.97
C SER A 257 -2.68 -10.24 -16.05
N HIS A 258 -1.97 -9.48 -16.87
CA HIS A 258 -2.60 -8.53 -17.79
C HIS A 258 -2.03 -8.67 -19.19
N THR A 259 -2.87 -9.01 -20.17
CA THR A 259 -2.44 -9.27 -21.56
C THR A 259 -1.92 -8.02 -22.27
N ALA A 260 -2.44 -6.84 -21.93
CA ALA A 260 -2.02 -5.58 -22.54
C ALA A 260 -0.77 -4.92 -21.93
N ALA A 261 -0.17 -5.48 -20.88
CA ALA A 261 0.98 -4.91 -20.20
C ALA A 261 2.12 -5.91 -20.14
N SER A 262 3.35 -5.46 -20.38
CA SER A 262 4.55 -6.28 -20.30
C SER A 262 5.69 -5.55 -19.61
N PHE A 263 6.59 -6.31 -19.00
CA PHE A 263 7.79 -5.76 -18.39
C PHE A 263 8.83 -5.39 -19.46
N ILE A 264 9.42 -4.22 -19.32
CA ILE A 264 10.58 -3.76 -20.11
C ILE A 264 11.88 -4.22 -19.45
N SER A 265 11.91 -4.23 -18.11
CA SER A 265 13.07 -4.63 -17.31
C SER A 265 12.78 -5.89 -16.49
N SER A 266 13.79 -6.38 -15.76
CA SER A 266 13.61 -7.55 -14.90
C SER A 266 12.52 -7.30 -13.86
N ARG A 267 11.56 -8.22 -13.77
CA ARG A 267 10.47 -8.21 -12.80
C ARG A 267 10.91 -8.49 -11.36
N ARG A 268 12.20 -8.75 -11.12
CA ARG A 268 12.77 -9.14 -9.82
C ARG A 268 13.77 -8.10 -9.34
N VAL A 269 13.64 -7.68 -8.08
CA VAL A 269 14.62 -6.87 -7.34
C VAL A 269 15.27 -7.77 -6.32
N ARG A 270 16.57 -8.03 -6.46
CA ARG A 270 17.33 -8.84 -5.51
C ARG A 270 17.88 -7.95 -4.41
N VAL A 271 17.82 -8.44 -3.16
CA VAL A 271 18.36 -7.73 -2.00
C VAL A 271 19.65 -8.40 -1.58
N ASP A 272 20.76 -7.92 -2.13
CA ASP A 272 22.12 -8.38 -1.85
C ASP A 272 23.03 -7.28 -1.28
N SER A 273 22.48 -6.08 -1.06
CA SER A 273 23.13 -4.96 -0.40
C SER A 273 22.28 -4.43 0.76
N SER A 274 22.88 -3.59 1.61
CA SER A 274 22.18 -3.01 2.76
C SER A 274 21.11 -2.00 2.34
N ARG A 275 21.31 -1.33 1.21
CA ARG A 275 20.38 -0.40 0.59
C ARG A 275 20.54 -0.48 -0.92
N ASP A 276 19.42 -0.63 -1.62
CA ASP A 276 19.41 -0.61 -3.08
C ASP A 276 18.18 0.11 -3.63
N VAL A 277 18.28 0.58 -4.87
CA VAL A 277 17.19 1.18 -5.62
C VAL A 277 17.15 0.59 -7.02
N LYS A 278 16.00 0.03 -7.40
CA LYS A 278 15.78 -0.53 -8.73
C LYS A 278 14.50 0.02 -9.35
N THR A 279 14.62 0.49 -10.58
CA THR A 279 13.48 0.91 -11.39
C THR A 279 12.98 -0.25 -12.25
N ILE A 280 11.71 -0.60 -12.10
CA ILE A 280 11.02 -1.58 -12.93
C ILE A 280 10.13 -0.85 -13.93
N GLY A 281 10.41 -1.06 -15.22
CA GLY A 281 9.66 -0.47 -16.31
C GLY A 281 8.58 -1.41 -16.83
N LEU A 282 7.39 -0.87 -17.04
CA LEU A 282 6.23 -1.51 -17.65
C LEU A 282 5.88 -0.78 -18.94
N THR A 283 5.61 -1.52 -20.01
CA THR A 283 5.03 -0.96 -21.24
C THR A 283 3.62 -1.49 -21.42
N THR A 284 2.75 -0.66 -21.98
CA THR A 284 1.38 -1.02 -22.31
C THR A 284 1.18 -0.97 -23.81
N THR A 285 0.46 -1.96 -24.33
CA THR A 285 0.08 -1.98 -25.74
C THR A 285 -1.02 -0.94 -26.01
N PRO A 286 -1.02 -0.30 -27.19
CA PRO A 286 -2.12 0.57 -27.60
C PRO A 286 -3.33 -0.29 -27.97
N LEU A 287 -4.21 -0.56 -27.02
CA LEU A 287 -5.49 -1.23 -27.27
C LEU A 287 -6.64 -0.22 -27.45
N PHE A 288 -7.69 -0.62 -28.16
CA PHE A 288 -8.94 0.14 -28.26
C PHE A 288 -10.00 -0.30 -27.24
N SER A 289 -9.69 -1.24 -26.36
CA SER A 289 -10.56 -1.72 -25.28
C SER A 289 -9.91 -1.56 -23.91
N ASN A 290 -10.72 -1.33 -22.88
CA ASN A 290 -10.21 -1.43 -21.51
C ASN A 290 -9.93 -2.89 -21.22
N ALA A 291 -8.76 -3.16 -20.63
CA ALA A 291 -8.45 -4.48 -20.10
C ALA A 291 -8.20 -4.33 -18.60
N ASP A 292 -8.73 -5.29 -17.85
CA ASP A 292 -8.58 -5.41 -16.41
C ASP A 292 -7.71 -6.63 -16.10
N GLY A 293 -6.94 -6.54 -15.04
CA GLY A 293 -6.08 -7.60 -14.54
C GLY A 293 -5.54 -7.23 -13.16
N HIS A 294 -4.42 -7.82 -12.76
CA HIS A 294 -3.74 -7.44 -11.54
C HIS A 294 -2.23 -7.33 -11.71
N LEU A 295 -1.62 -6.48 -10.89
CA LEU A 295 -0.19 -6.38 -10.65
C LEU A 295 0.07 -6.90 -9.23
N SER A 296 0.78 -8.02 -9.12
CA SER A 296 1.14 -8.62 -7.84
C SER A 296 2.54 -8.19 -7.42
N ILE A 297 2.74 -7.89 -6.14
CA ILE A 297 4.04 -7.60 -5.54
C ILE A 297 4.26 -8.58 -4.42
N ARG A 298 5.32 -9.38 -4.53
CA ARG A 298 5.68 -10.44 -3.59
C ARG A 298 7.02 -10.13 -2.97
N MET A 299 7.10 -10.20 -1.65
CA MET A 299 8.35 -10.19 -0.91
C MET A 299 8.69 -11.64 -0.54
N ASN A 300 9.80 -12.12 -1.09
CA ASN A 300 10.31 -13.45 -0.81
C ASN A 300 11.61 -13.35 -0.02
N ILE A 301 11.75 -14.20 0.99
CA ILE A 301 12.97 -14.34 1.76
C ILE A 301 13.62 -15.68 1.44
N PHE A 302 14.94 -15.75 1.50
CA PHE A 302 15.67 -16.99 1.35
C PHE A 302 15.97 -17.57 2.73
N LYS A 303 15.47 -18.78 2.99
CA LYS A 303 15.85 -19.59 4.15
C LYS A 303 16.87 -20.63 3.72
N ASN A 304 17.82 -20.91 4.61
CA ASN A 304 18.75 -22.01 4.38
C ASN A 304 18.02 -23.32 4.71
N GLU A 305 18.23 -24.35 3.91
CA GLU A 305 17.93 -25.70 4.38
C GLU A 305 18.73 -25.94 5.66
N GLU A 306 18.06 -26.42 6.71
CA GLU A 306 18.73 -26.86 7.94
C GLU A 306 19.63 -28.05 7.58
N THR A 307 20.84 -27.77 7.11
CA THR A 307 21.90 -28.78 7.12
C THR A 307 22.29 -29.00 8.56
N ASP A 308 22.19 -30.25 9.02
CA ASP A 308 22.60 -30.72 10.35
C ASP A 308 23.77 -29.92 10.90
N ALA A 309 23.60 -29.41 12.12
CA ALA A 309 24.53 -28.57 12.86
C ALA A 309 25.82 -29.31 13.29
N SER A 310 26.43 -30.09 12.39
CA SER A 310 27.61 -30.92 12.63
C SER A 310 28.66 -30.73 11.53
N ALA A 311 28.83 -29.52 11.03
CA ALA A 311 30.00 -29.13 10.26
C ALA A 311 30.70 -27.95 10.95
N VAL A 312 31.39 -28.31 12.03
CA VAL A 312 32.45 -27.54 12.67
C VAL A 312 33.51 -27.25 11.63
N ASP A 313 33.65 -26.00 11.21
CA ASP A 313 34.98 -25.45 10.93
C ASP A 313 34.99 -23.93 11.13
N GLY A 314 35.82 -23.50 12.08
CA GLY A 314 35.85 -22.16 12.67
C GLY A 314 36.50 -21.07 11.81
N SER A 315 36.25 -21.09 10.50
CA SER A 315 36.68 -20.02 9.60
C SER A 315 35.50 -19.12 9.21
N PRO A 316 35.49 -17.83 9.61
CA PRO A 316 34.47 -16.88 9.19
C PRO A 316 34.59 -16.53 7.69
N ALA A 317 35.42 -17.21 6.90
CA ALA A 317 35.56 -17.02 5.45
C ALA A 317 34.85 -18.10 4.61
N SER A 318 34.22 -19.11 5.21
CA SER A 318 33.64 -20.24 4.47
C SER A 318 32.11 -20.27 4.49
N LYS A 319 31.53 -20.69 3.36
CA LYS A 319 30.10 -20.89 3.06
C LYS A 319 29.34 -19.64 2.55
N LEU A 320 29.79 -19.14 1.40
CA LEU A 320 28.84 -18.71 0.37
C LEU A 320 27.92 -19.91 0.08
N ILE A 321 26.61 -19.74 0.20
CA ILE A 321 25.65 -20.84 0.08
C ILE A 321 25.22 -20.91 -1.38
N SER A 322 25.32 -22.09 -1.99
CA SER A 322 24.84 -22.31 -3.36
C SER A 322 23.37 -21.92 -3.49
N ALA A 323 23.00 -21.27 -4.58
CA ALA A 323 21.61 -20.91 -4.87
C ALA A 323 20.67 -22.13 -4.86
N SER A 324 21.18 -23.32 -5.17
CA SER A 324 20.42 -24.58 -5.18
C SER A 324 20.02 -25.10 -3.81
N LYS A 325 20.61 -24.60 -2.71
CA LYS A 325 20.34 -25.03 -1.33
C LYS A 325 19.49 -24.03 -0.54
N ARG A 326 18.88 -23.07 -1.22
CA ARG A 326 18.08 -22.00 -0.61
C ARG A 326 16.62 -22.31 -0.85
N THR A 327 15.83 -22.28 0.22
CA THR A 327 14.37 -22.37 0.16
C THR A 327 13.79 -20.96 0.06
N GLU A 328 12.85 -20.77 -0.88
CA GLU A 328 12.16 -19.49 -1.07
C GLU A 328 10.87 -19.48 -0.26
N LEU A 329 10.70 -18.49 0.61
CA LEU A 329 9.48 -18.29 1.39
C LEU A 329 8.85 -16.94 1.05
N THR A 330 7.62 -16.95 0.55
CA THR A 330 6.84 -15.71 0.36
C THR A 330 6.35 -15.18 1.69
N LEU A 331 6.90 -14.05 2.12
CA LEU A 331 6.55 -13.41 3.39
C LEU A 331 5.33 -12.52 3.27
N ALA A 332 5.18 -11.81 2.14
CA ALA A 332 4.06 -10.90 1.89
C ALA A 332 3.71 -10.86 0.40
N ARG A 333 2.42 -10.78 0.07
CA ARG A 333 1.91 -10.63 -1.31
C ARG A 333 0.78 -9.60 -1.36
N TYR A 334 0.92 -8.60 -2.22
CA TYR A 334 -0.12 -7.61 -2.47
C TYR A 334 -0.52 -7.60 -3.94
N ASP A 335 -1.82 -7.67 -4.21
CA ASP A 335 -2.37 -7.65 -5.56
C ASP A 335 -3.09 -6.32 -5.83
N PHE A 336 -2.54 -5.49 -6.71
CA PHE A 336 -3.19 -4.30 -7.24
C PHE A 336 -4.14 -4.68 -8.37
N PRO A 337 -5.42 -4.30 -8.31
CA PRO A 337 -6.24 -4.28 -9.51
C PRO A 337 -5.60 -3.29 -10.51
N LEU A 338 -5.29 -3.78 -11.69
CA LEU A 338 -4.65 -3.02 -12.76
C LEU A 338 -5.67 -2.83 -13.88
N ARG A 339 -5.89 -1.58 -14.26
CA ARG A 339 -6.69 -1.23 -15.43
C ARG A 339 -5.83 -0.52 -16.46
N VAL A 340 -5.72 -1.12 -17.65
CA VAL A 340 -5.05 -0.51 -18.80
C VAL A 340 -6.13 0.10 -19.70
N GLY A 341 -6.08 1.41 -19.85
CA GLY A 341 -7.04 2.14 -20.67
C GLY A 341 -7.64 3.37 -20.02
N GLY A 342 -8.55 4.02 -20.74
CA GLY A 342 -9.16 5.27 -20.33
C GLY A 342 -10.45 5.54 -21.07
N ILE A 343 -10.92 6.79 -21.03
CA ILE A 343 -12.17 7.20 -21.67
C ILE A 343 -12.07 7.32 -23.20
N ARG A 344 -10.88 7.07 -23.79
CA ARG A 344 -10.61 7.22 -25.22
C ARG A 344 -11.52 6.38 -26.12
N PRO A 345 -11.83 5.11 -25.82
CA PRO A 345 -12.81 4.35 -26.60
C PRO A 345 -14.18 5.04 -26.58
N LEU A 346 -14.59 5.53 -25.41
CA LEU A 346 -15.85 6.27 -25.23
C LEU A 346 -15.86 7.59 -26.02
N LEU A 347 -14.75 8.33 -26.03
CA LEU A 347 -14.60 9.55 -26.84
C LEU A 347 -14.60 9.25 -28.34
N ALA A 348 -13.93 8.18 -28.77
CA ALA A 348 -13.94 7.74 -30.17
C ALA A 348 -15.35 7.32 -30.59
N SER A 349 -16.07 6.58 -29.75
CA SER A 349 -17.49 6.25 -29.96
C SER A 349 -18.35 7.52 -30.07
N GLY A 350 -18.10 8.51 -29.22
CA GLY A 350 -18.78 9.82 -29.29
C GLY A 350 -18.50 10.57 -30.58
N LEU A 351 -17.25 10.60 -31.05
CA LEU A 351 -16.88 11.25 -32.31
C LEU A 351 -17.48 10.54 -33.52
N ILE A 352 -17.46 9.21 -33.56
CA ILE A 352 -18.07 8.41 -34.63
C ILE A 352 -19.59 8.61 -34.64
N ALA A 353 -20.23 8.54 -33.47
CA ALA A 353 -21.65 8.81 -33.33
C ALA A 353 -22.02 10.23 -33.77
N GLY A 354 -21.20 11.21 -33.41
CA GLY A 354 -21.36 12.62 -33.83
C GLY A 354 -21.24 12.77 -35.35
N ALA A 355 -20.23 12.14 -35.97
CA ALA A 355 -20.07 12.14 -37.41
C ALA A 355 -21.26 11.48 -38.12
N ALA A 356 -21.73 10.32 -37.64
CA ALA A 356 -22.90 9.63 -38.19
C ALA A 356 -24.17 10.49 -38.08
N ALA A 357 -24.41 11.12 -36.94
CA ALA A 357 -25.54 12.02 -36.74
C ALA A 357 -25.47 13.24 -37.67
N LEU A 358 -24.30 13.87 -37.82
CA LEU A 358 -24.09 15.00 -38.74
C LEU A 358 -24.31 14.59 -40.21
N SER A 359 -23.88 13.39 -40.61
CA SER A 359 -24.15 12.86 -41.95
C SER A 359 -25.65 12.73 -42.20
N VAL A 360 -26.40 12.15 -41.26
CA VAL A 360 -27.85 11.98 -41.38
C VAL A 360 -28.58 13.33 -41.40
N TYR A 361 -28.16 14.27 -40.56
CA TYR A 361 -28.69 15.64 -40.55
C TYR A 361 -28.47 16.35 -41.90
N LYS A 362 -27.25 16.26 -42.45
CA LYS A 362 -26.93 16.87 -43.75
C LYS A 362 -27.78 16.29 -44.89
N PHE A 363 -28.12 15.00 -44.84
CA PHE A 363 -29.02 14.37 -45.80
C PHE A 363 -30.48 14.81 -45.63
N SER A 364 -30.96 15.01 -44.40
CA SER A 364 -32.37 15.37 -44.16
C SER A 364 -32.67 16.84 -44.47
N THR A 365 -31.71 17.74 -44.29
CA THR A 365 -31.86 19.19 -44.55
C THR A 365 -31.91 19.60 -46.03
N GLN A 366 -31.93 18.67 -46.98
CA GLN A 366 -31.97 18.99 -48.42
C GLN A 366 -33.33 19.50 -48.95
N GLY A 367 -34.31 19.77 -48.09
CA GLY A 367 -35.57 20.42 -48.48
C GLY A 367 -36.48 20.66 -47.28
N GLU A 368 -36.53 21.91 -46.81
CA GLU A 368 -37.35 22.45 -45.70
C GLU A 368 -37.17 21.81 -44.31
N PHE A 369 -36.68 22.63 -43.35
CA PHE A 369 -36.47 22.24 -41.96
C PHE A 369 -37.77 21.84 -41.25
N LYS A 370 -37.88 20.56 -40.87
CA LYS A 370 -38.92 20.03 -39.98
C LYS A 370 -38.29 19.63 -38.64
N VAL A 371 -39.07 19.64 -37.55
CA VAL A 371 -38.63 19.19 -36.21
C VAL A 371 -38.08 17.75 -36.24
N GLN A 372 -38.55 16.94 -37.19
CA GLN A 372 -38.09 15.57 -37.43
C GLN A 372 -36.61 15.50 -37.89
N ASP A 373 -36.09 16.56 -38.49
CA ASP A 373 -34.70 16.65 -38.98
C ASP A 373 -33.67 16.71 -37.85
N ALA A 374 -34.06 17.13 -36.65
CA ALA A 374 -33.19 17.11 -35.47
C ALA A 374 -33.31 15.80 -34.67
N LEU A 375 -34.47 15.14 -34.74
CA LEU A 375 -34.80 13.97 -33.91
C LEU A 375 -34.11 12.70 -34.43
N ILE A 376 -34.06 12.51 -35.74
CA ILE A 376 -33.41 11.34 -36.37
C ILE A 376 -31.89 11.32 -36.12
N PRO A 377 -31.13 12.42 -36.31
CA PRO A 377 -29.71 12.49 -35.93
C PRO A 377 -29.46 12.21 -34.44
N GLY A 378 -30.33 12.69 -33.56
CA GLY A 378 -30.25 12.42 -32.13
C GLY A 378 -30.38 10.93 -31.81
N ILE A 379 -31.35 10.24 -32.41
CA ILE A 379 -31.52 8.80 -32.27
C ILE A 379 -30.30 8.04 -32.81
N VAL A 380 -29.80 8.43 -33.99
CA VAL A 380 -28.62 7.80 -34.61
C VAL A 380 -27.38 7.99 -33.74
N PHE A 381 -27.18 9.18 -33.16
CA PHE A 381 -26.11 9.42 -32.21
C PHE A 381 -26.20 8.46 -31.02
N ILE A 382 -27.37 8.39 -30.37
CA ILE A 382 -27.58 7.55 -29.18
C ILE A 382 -27.34 6.07 -29.52
N LEU A 383 -27.96 5.55 -30.57
CA LEU A 383 -27.82 4.14 -30.98
C LEU A 383 -26.37 3.79 -31.34
N THR A 384 -25.70 4.66 -32.09
CA THR A 384 -24.30 4.44 -32.50
C THR A 384 -23.35 4.53 -31.30
N PHE A 385 -23.54 5.53 -30.44
CA PHE A 385 -22.74 5.70 -29.23
C PHE A 385 -22.88 4.51 -28.28
N PHE A 386 -24.11 4.08 -27.99
CA PHE A 386 -24.35 2.94 -27.10
C PHE A 386 -23.91 1.62 -27.73
N GLY A 387 -24.16 1.41 -29.02
CA GLY A 387 -23.71 0.20 -29.74
C GLY A 387 -22.18 0.04 -29.71
N LEU A 388 -21.44 1.12 -30.01
CA LEU A 388 -19.99 1.12 -29.95
C LEU A 388 -19.46 1.02 -28.50
N SER A 389 -20.08 1.75 -27.56
CA SER A 389 -19.66 1.74 -26.15
C SER A 389 -19.87 0.36 -25.51
N LEU A 390 -20.98 -0.34 -25.81
CA LEU A 390 -21.22 -1.71 -25.34
C LEU A 390 -20.19 -2.70 -25.87
N GLY A 391 -19.77 -2.56 -27.14
CA GLY A 391 -18.69 -3.35 -27.73
C GLY A 391 -17.33 -3.15 -27.06
N THR A 392 -17.09 -1.98 -26.44
CA THR A 392 -15.85 -1.69 -25.69
C THR A 392 -15.86 -2.19 -24.24
N ILE A 393 -17.02 -2.58 -23.70
CA ILE A 393 -17.20 -3.06 -22.31
C ILE A 393 -17.22 -4.60 -22.27
N LYS A 394 -17.68 -5.26 -23.34
CA LYS A 394 -17.68 -6.73 -23.47
C LYS A 394 -16.57 -7.21 -24.40
N LYS A 395 -15.33 -7.35 -23.90
CA LYS A 395 -14.33 -8.27 -24.46
C LYS A 395 -13.21 -8.54 -23.49
#